data_AF-A0A520BCS1-F1
#
_entry.id   AF-A0A520BCS1-F1
#
_cell.length_a   1.000
_cell.length_b   1.000
_cell.length_c   1.000
_cell.angle_alpha   90.00
_cell.angle_beta   90.00
_cell.angle_gamma   90.00
#
_symmetry.space_group_name_H-M   'P 1'
#
loop_
_entity.id
_entity.type
_entity.pdbx_description
1 polymer ?
#
loop_
_entity_poly.entity_id
_entity_poly.type
_entity_poly.pdbx_seq_one_letter_code
_entity_poly.pdbx_strand_id
1 'polypeptide(L)' 'MDYASLIKEVGRGTRGARDLTREQAERLFGAMLDGQVPDMELGALLIAMRIKGESSDEVAGFLAAMQARTAT' A
#
# COMPACT_ATOMS: atom_id res chain seq x y z
N MET A 1 6.55 3.90 9.96
CA MET A 1 5.66 4.48 8.93
C MET A 1 4.38 4.93 9.63
N ASP A 2 3.79 6.07 9.25
CA ASP A 2 2.49 6.49 9.80
C ASP A 2 1.35 5.86 8.97
N TYR A 3 0.89 4.70 9.40
CA TYR A 3 -0.16 3.94 8.71
C TYR A 3 -1.53 4.63 8.81
N ALA A 4 -1.81 5.37 9.89
CA ALA A 4 -3.08 6.06 10.05
C ALA A 4 -3.27 7.15 8.97
N SER A 5 -2.20 7.88 8.67
CA SER A 5 -2.20 8.84 7.55
C SER A 5 -2.36 8.16 6.20
N LEU A 6 -1.71 7.01 5.97
CA LEU A 6 -1.87 6.25 4.72
C LEU A 6 -3.30 5.74 4.55
N ILE A 7 -3.87 5.13 5.58
CA ILE A 7 -5.26 4.66 5.60
C ILE A 7 -6.22 5.82 5.36
N LYS A 8 -5.94 7.01 5.91
CA LYS A 8 -6.74 8.21 5.65
C LYS A 8 -6.69 8.65 4.19
N GLU A 9 -5.59 8.44 3.46
CA GLU A 9 -5.49 8.78 2.05
C GLU A 9 -6.16 7.70 1.17
N VAL A 10 -5.93 6.41 1.41
CA VAL A 10 -6.47 5.33 0.58
C VAL A 10 -7.91 4.91 0.94
N GLY A 11 -8.36 5.22 2.16
CA GLY A 11 -9.61 4.72 2.75
C GLY A 11 -10.84 5.64 2.61
N ARG A 12 -10.78 6.71 1.80
CA ARG A 12 -11.90 7.67 1.66
C ARG A 12 -12.96 7.26 0.63
N GLY A 13 -12.98 6.01 0.21
CA GLY A 13 -13.91 5.46 -0.79
C GLY A 13 -13.56 5.81 -2.24
N THR A 14 -14.35 5.29 -3.18
CA THR A 14 -14.05 5.27 -4.64
C THR A 14 -13.83 6.63 -5.30
N ARG A 15 -14.32 7.74 -4.72
CA ARG A 15 -14.21 9.10 -5.28
C ARG A 15 -13.32 10.03 -4.47
N GLY A 16 -12.95 9.66 -3.25
CA GLY A 16 -12.19 10.53 -2.33
C GLY A 16 -10.82 9.99 -1.98
N ALA A 17 -10.55 8.72 -2.28
CA ALA A 17 -9.27 8.12 -2.01
C ALA A 17 -8.20 8.69 -2.95
N ARG A 18 -6.98 8.84 -2.42
CA ARG A 18 -5.81 9.29 -3.18
C ARG A 18 -4.88 8.13 -3.43
N ASP A 19 -4.29 8.15 -4.60
CA ASP A 19 -3.24 7.21 -4.97
C ASP A 19 -1.97 7.54 -4.20
N LEU A 20 -1.28 6.49 -3.78
CA LEU A 20 0.06 6.61 -3.24
C LEU A 20 1.04 6.90 -4.37
N THR A 21 2.10 7.66 -4.05
CA THR A 21 3.23 7.74 -4.98
C THR A 21 3.90 6.38 -5.08
N ARG A 22 4.61 6.13 -6.19
CA ARG A 22 5.38 4.90 -6.39
C ARG A 22 6.31 4.57 -5.21
N GLU A 23 7.00 5.56 -4.65
CA GLU A 23 7.89 5.38 -3.49
C GLU A 23 7.11 5.03 -2.20
N GLN A 24 5.94 5.64 -2.00
CA GLN A 24 5.07 5.30 -0.86
C GLN A 24 4.55 3.87 -1.00
N ALA A 25 4.10 3.48 -2.20
CA ALA A 25 3.61 2.15 -2.49
C ALA A 25 4.69 1.08 -2.30
N GLU A 26 5.91 1.32 -2.79
CA GLU A 26 7.05 0.42 -2.59
C GLU A 26 7.36 0.21 -1.11
N ARG A 27 7.48 1.31 -0.34
CA ARG A 27 7.76 1.19 1.10
C ARG A 27 6.65 0.49 1.86
N LEU A 28 5.38 0.81 1.55
CA LEU A 28 4.22 0.19 2.19
C LEU A 28 4.20 -1.32 1.91
N PHE A 29 4.30 -1.71 0.64
CA PHE A 29 4.24 -3.11 0.25
C PHE A 29 5.44 -3.89 0.76
N GLY A 30 6.63 -3.28 0.82
CA GLY A 30 7.79 -3.87 1.48
C GLY A 30 7.54 -4.18 2.95
N ALA A 31 6.99 -3.23 3.69
CA ALA A 31 6.63 -3.44 5.10
C ALA A 31 5.56 -4.52 5.29
N MET A 32 4.58 -4.62 4.37
CA MET A 32 3.57 -5.68 4.37
C MET A 32 4.22 -7.06 4.16
N LEU A 33 5.12 -7.19 3.18
CA LEU A 33 5.82 -8.43 2.88
C LEU A 33 6.77 -8.86 4.01
N ASP A 34 7.36 -7.90 4.72
CA ASP A 34 8.25 -8.17 5.86
C ASP A 34 7.49 -8.45 7.17
N GLY A 35 6.15 -8.42 7.16
CA GLY A 35 5.34 -8.61 8.37
C GLY A 35 5.46 -7.49 9.40
N GLN A 36 5.79 -6.27 8.97
CA GLN A 36 6.00 -5.11 9.84
C GLN A 36 4.75 -4.23 10.02
N VAL A 37 3.67 -4.54 9.31
CA VAL A 37 2.39 -3.82 9.44
C VAL A 37 1.55 -4.55 10.49
N PRO A 38 1.09 -3.88 11.56
CA PRO A 38 0.22 -4.53 12.54
C PRO A 38 -1.12 -4.95 11.92
N ASP A 39 -1.72 -6.01 12.46
CA ASP A 39 -2.88 -6.69 11.85
C ASP A 39 -4.08 -5.77 11.59
N MET A 40 -4.35 -4.83 12.49
CA MET A 40 -5.47 -3.89 12.36
C MET A 40 -5.29 -2.97 11.15
N GLU A 41 -4.11 -2.35 11.05
CA GLU A 41 -3.73 -1.47 9.95
C GLU A 41 -3.64 -2.24 8.64
N LEU A 42 -3.09 -3.46 8.67
CA LEU A 42 -3.01 -4.34 7.50
C LEU A 42 -4.40 -4.65 6.95
N GLY A 43 -5.34 -5.05 7.81
CA GLY A 43 -6.73 -5.30 7.42
C GLY A 43 -7.40 -4.06 6.81
N ALA A 44 -7.19 -2.89 7.42
CA ALA A 44 -7.72 -1.63 6.91
C ALA A 44 -7.17 -1.27 5.53
N LEU A 45 -5.85 -1.42 5.32
CA LEU A 45 -5.19 -1.16 4.05
C LEU A 45 -5.67 -2.10 2.94
N LEU A 46 -5.80 -3.40 3.24
CA LEU A 46 -6.28 -4.39 2.26
C LEU A 46 -7.71 -4.08 1.79
N ILE A 47 -8.61 -3.75 2.71
CA ILE A 47 -9.99 -3.39 2.35
C ILE A 47 -10.05 -2.05 1.61
N ALA A 48 -9.27 -1.06 2.03
CA ALA A 48 -9.19 0.23 1.35
C ALA A 48 -8.73 0.07 -0.11
N MET A 49 -7.64 -0.70 -0.34
CA MET A 49 -7.14 -0.99 -1.69
C MET A 49 -8.15 -1.78 -2.51
N ARG A 50 -8.85 -2.77 -1.93
CA ARG A 50 -9.89 -3.54 -2.63
C ARG A 50 -11.03 -2.66 -3.17
N ILE A 51 -11.39 -1.61 -2.44
CA ILE A 51 -12.47 -0.67 -2.80
C ILE A 51 -11.97 0.40 -3.76
N LYS A 52 -10.78 0.97 -3.52
CA LYS A 52 -10.17 2.02 -4.35
C LYS A 52 -9.75 1.49 -5.73
N GLY A 53 -9.17 0.30 -5.75
CA GLY A 53 -8.34 -0.20 -6.85
C GLY A 53 -6.94 0.43 -6.83
N GLU A 54 -5.98 -0.27 -7.42
CA GLU A 54 -4.59 0.17 -7.52
C GLU A 54 -4.36 1.06 -8.77
N SER A 55 -3.56 2.11 -8.61
CA SER A 55 -3.04 2.92 -9.71
C SER A 55 -1.81 2.28 -10.36
N SER A 56 -1.42 2.74 -11.55
CA SER A 56 -0.20 2.26 -12.22
C SER A 56 1.07 2.51 -11.39
N ASP A 57 1.13 3.63 -10.68
CA ASP A 57 2.28 3.99 -9.84
C ASP A 57 2.34 3.09 -8.59
N GLU A 58 1.19 2.75 -8.02
CA GLU A 58 1.08 1.84 -6.89
C GLU A 58 1.56 0.44 -7.28
N VAL A 59 1.06 -0.10 -8.40
CA VAL A 59 1.47 -1.40 -8.92
C VAL A 59 2.97 -1.44 -9.24
N ALA A 60 3.53 -0.36 -9.80
CA ALA A 60 4.97 -0.25 -10.06
C ALA A 60 5.80 -0.25 -8.77
N GLY A 61 5.30 0.38 -7.69
CA GLY A 61 5.92 0.34 -6.38
C GLY A 61 5.85 -1.05 -5.74
N PHE A 62 4.69 -1.70 -5.83
CA PHE A 62 4.49 -3.07 -5.32
C PHE A 62 5.43 -4.06 -6.01
N LEU A 63 5.55 -3.95 -7.34
CA LEU A 63 6.48 -4.76 -8.11
C LEU A 63 7.93 -4.55 -7.68
N ALA A 64 8.37 -3.29 -7.48
CA ALA A 64 9.72 -2.99 -7.01
C ALA A 64 10.00 -3.62 -5.64
N ALA A 65 9.04 -3.52 -4.71
CA ALA A 65 9.14 -4.12 -3.38
C ALA A 65 9.23 -5.67 -3.42
N MET A 66 8.48 -6.31 -4.32
CA MET A 66 8.57 -7.76 -4.56
C MET A 66 9.92 -8.13 -5.15
N GLN A 67 10.35 -7.44 -6.21
CA GLN A 67 11.63 -7.71 -6.88
C GLN A 67 12.80 -7.60 -5.91
N ALA A 68 12.80 -6.62 -5.01
CA ALA A 68 13.83 -6.49 -3.97
C ALA A 68 13.93 -7.70 -3.02
N ARG A 69 12.89 -8.54 -2.94
CA ARG A 69 12.83 -9.74 -2.07
C ARG A 69 12.94 -11.05 -2.83
N THR A 70 12.71 -11.05 -4.14
CA THR A 70 12.70 -12.26 -4.97
C THR A 70 13.80 -12.30 -6.02
N ALA A 71 14.43 -11.17 -6.33
CA ALA A 71 15.56 -11.14 -7.26
C ALA A 71 16.73 -11.90 -6.60
N THR A 72 17.05 -13.04 -7.21
CA THR A 72 18.17 -13.92 -6.84
C THR A 72 19.39 -13.56 -7.66
#